data_AF-A0A9P6IX87-F1
#
_entry.id   AF-A0A9P6IX87-F1
#
_cell.length_a   1.000
_cell.length_b   1.000
_cell.length_c   1.000
_cell.angle_alpha   90.00
_cell.angle_beta   90.00
_cell.angle_gamma   90.00
#
_symmetry.space_group_name_H-M   'P 1'
#
loop_
_entity.id
_entity.type
_entity.pdbx_description
1 polymer ?
#
loop_
_entity_poly.entity_id
_entity_poly.type
_entity_poly.pdbx_seq_one_letter_code
_entity_poly.pdbx_strand_id
1 'polypeptide(L)'
;MSSLARQLKAIGSADANKGSEKAAKHRASFLFDSKQAADYDIDTIYSIGVNGITELKQLDPKFAPFEKTLFAESMKSVDRVLQTKEDNEKLDESITLFLRQLSPYFLLKPAGKALEWLIRRFRIHEFNIDAIIHAVLPYHETALFVTMISILQIEETSRWVFLRPIRKSKQPLERSLLIQYMLKDRSVVEFICETVLQAVTRRTSFKTLMSFYAAVMLQYIASLPVITDEVLTIVFPFILEGLKTKSSPEYQIASYMIISQISERATLTYEVLSSLFATMTSSYANAFQMLLCIVHVCQTQETFQEFPERAFKTLSRIEGIDTVILSILQKYSAQRFLYPFLIALAKHSAKHENYSHVLNTILKDERLPSTIVNGVCSAVLDLYLAQRQEDETAEINEHTLSILNVLHENYSKDLDASLQTKLEDAKEEQHTKTHSHLYAFIAKVFNGTRHQPLKESNTTLFLSVNHPDASIRFIA
;
A
#
# COMPACT_ATOMS: atom_id res chain seq x y z
N MET A 1 -40.88 -28.54 4.98
CA MET A 1 -41.53 -27.34 5.57
C MET A 1 -42.47 -26.75 4.53
N SER A 2 -43.75 -26.53 4.85
CA SER A 2 -44.74 -26.03 3.87
C SER A 2 -44.46 -24.57 3.48
N SER A 3 -44.82 -24.18 2.26
CA SER A 3 -44.71 -22.80 1.75
C SER A 3 -45.34 -21.78 2.71
N LEU A 4 -46.47 -22.14 3.31
CA LEU A 4 -47.17 -21.35 4.32
C LEU A 4 -46.33 -21.13 5.59
N ALA A 5 -45.60 -22.14 6.07
CA ALA A 5 -44.71 -22.00 7.22
C ALA A 5 -43.53 -21.06 6.94
N ARG A 6 -43.06 -21.03 5.68
CA ARG A 6 -42.01 -20.11 5.23
C ARG A 6 -42.53 -18.67 5.12
N GLN A 7 -43.75 -18.49 4.61
CA GLN A 7 -44.45 -17.20 4.54
C GLN A 7 -44.82 -16.67 5.95
N LEU A 8 -45.32 -17.53 6.85
CA LEU A 8 -45.60 -17.18 8.24
C LEU A 8 -44.32 -16.86 9.04
N LYS A 9 -43.18 -17.48 8.72
CA LYS A 9 -41.90 -17.13 9.34
C LYS A 9 -41.38 -15.78 8.84
N ALA A 10 -41.58 -15.46 7.57
CA ALA A 10 -41.21 -14.17 6.98
C ALA A 10 -42.11 -13.01 7.46
N ILE A 11 -43.40 -13.27 7.68
CA ILE A 11 -44.35 -12.28 8.22
C ILE A 11 -44.23 -12.19 9.76
N GLY A 12 -44.02 -13.33 10.43
CA GLY A 12 -43.96 -13.42 11.89
C GLY A 12 -42.68 -12.88 12.52
N SER A 13 -41.56 -12.77 11.79
CA SER A 13 -40.32 -12.19 12.33
C SER A 13 -40.41 -10.68 12.56
N ALA A 14 -41.25 -9.96 11.82
CA ALA A 14 -41.41 -8.51 11.97
C ALA A 14 -42.35 -8.11 13.12
N ASP A 15 -43.38 -8.93 13.41
CA ASP A 15 -44.47 -8.54 14.33
C ASP A 15 -44.80 -9.52 15.47
N ALA A 16 -44.44 -10.81 15.40
CA ALA A 16 -44.96 -11.80 16.36
C ALA A 16 -44.39 -11.72 17.79
N ASN A 17 -43.31 -10.97 18.01
CA ASN A 17 -42.70 -10.84 19.34
C ASN A 17 -43.09 -9.56 20.11
N LYS A 18 -43.85 -8.64 19.51
CA LYS A 18 -44.07 -7.28 20.07
C LYS A 18 -44.93 -7.21 21.35
N GLY A 19 -45.57 -8.30 21.77
CA GLY A 19 -46.45 -8.33 22.96
C GLY A 19 -46.30 -9.55 23.87
N SER A 20 -45.28 -10.40 23.68
CA SER A 20 -45.10 -11.59 24.53
C SER A 20 -44.38 -11.25 25.84
N GLU A 21 -44.77 -11.86 26.96
CA GLU A 21 -44.04 -11.76 28.24
C GLU A 21 -42.54 -12.13 28.12
N LYS A 22 -42.17 -12.93 27.10
CA LYS A 22 -40.79 -13.30 26.80
C LYS A 22 -39.98 -12.16 26.17
N ALA A 23 -40.60 -11.31 25.35
CA ALA A 23 -39.96 -10.12 24.79
C ALA A 23 -39.79 -9.01 25.85
N ALA A 24 -40.73 -8.91 26.80
CA ALA A 24 -40.60 -8.02 27.95
C ALA A 24 -39.46 -8.42 28.91
N LYS A 25 -39.16 -9.73 29.02
CA LYS A 25 -38.12 -10.28 29.92
C LYS A 25 -36.70 -10.29 29.33
N HIS A 26 -36.53 -10.07 28.03
CA HIS A 26 -35.20 -10.18 27.37
C HIS A 26 -34.91 -8.95 26.52
N ARG A 27 -34.61 -7.82 27.18
CA ARG A 27 -34.14 -6.61 26.50
C ARG A 27 -32.65 -6.73 26.21
N ALA A 28 -32.25 -6.47 24.96
CA ALA A 28 -30.84 -6.39 24.61
C ALA A 28 -30.18 -5.25 25.39
N SER A 29 -29.05 -5.55 26.02
CA SER A 29 -28.27 -4.61 26.81
C SER A 29 -26.79 -4.96 26.66
N PHE A 30 -25.97 -3.93 26.50
CA PHE A 30 -24.52 -4.04 26.47
C PHE A 30 -23.92 -3.97 27.87
N LEU A 31 -24.51 -3.16 28.76
CA LEU A 31 -23.99 -2.94 30.11
C LEU A 31 -24.55 -3.90 31.16
N PHE A 32 -25.78 -4.37 30.99
CA PHE A 32 -26.52 -5.06 32.04
C PHE A 32 -26.86 -6.49 31.63
N ASP A 33 -27.00 -7.37 32.61
CA ASP A 33 -27.58 -8.68 32.35
C ASP A 33 -29.06 -8.55 32.00
N SER A 34 -29.65 -9.60 31.44
CA SER A 34 -31.05 -9.56 31.00
C SER A 34 -32.05 -9.27 32.10
N LYS A 35 -31.73 -9.57 33.38
CA LYS A 35 -32.66 -9.33 34.49
C LYS A 35 -32.61 -7.86 34.87
N GLN A 36 -31.42 -7.32 35.11
CA GLN A 36 -31.18 -5.92 35.41
C GLN A 36 -31.67 -5.00 34.28
N ALA A 37 -31.43 -5.39 33.02
CA ALA A 37 -31.85 -4.62 31.86
C ALA A 37 -33.38 -4.48 31.75
N ALA A 38 -34.14 -5.48 32.22
CA ALA A 38 -35.60 -5.44 32.18
C ALA A 38 -36.18 -4.40 33.16
N ASP A 39 -35.50 -4.18 34.29
CA ASP A 39 -35.95 -3.29 35.37
C ASP A 39 -35.69 -1.80 35.07
N TYR A 40 -34.69 -1.48 34.25
CA TYR A 40 -34.39 -0.09 33.89
C TYR A 40 -35.37 0.47 32.85
N ASP A 41 -36.00 1.59 33.21
CA ASP A 41 -36.85 2.40 32.33
C ASP A 41 -36.04 3.26 31.36
N ILE A 42 -36.75 3.92 30.44
CA ILE A 42 -36.08 4.68 29.37
C ILE A 42 -35.37 5.94 29.90
N ASP A 43 -35.91 6.59 30.94
CA ASP A 43 -35.30 7.78 31.54
C ASP A 43 -33.98 7.43 32.25
N THR A 44 -33.92 6.30 32.95
CA THR A 44 -32.66 5.82 33.55
C THR A 44 -31.60 5.54 32.48
N ILE A 45 -31.98 4.83 31.41
CA ILE A 45 -31.05 4.53 30.31
C ILE A 45 -30.62 5.82 29.59
N TYR A 46 -31.52 6.78 29.43
CA TYR A 46 -31.20 8.09 28.88
C TYR A 46 -30.19 8.83 29.75
N SER A 47 -30.39 8.90 31.06
CA SER A 47 -29.43 9.52 32.00
C SER A 47 -28.05 8.87 31.93
N ILE A 48 -27.98 7.54 31.81
CA ILE A 48 -26.73 6.80 31.59
C ILE A 48 -26.09 7.25 30.27
N GLY A 49 -26.86 7.28 29.19
CA GLY A 49 -26.40 7.72 27.87
C GLY A 49 -25.86 9.15 27.85
N VAL A 50 -26.59 10.10 28.46
CA VAL A 50 -26.20 11.51 28.59
C VAL A 50 -24.89 11.66 29.37
N ASN A 51 -24.74 10.90 30.47
CA ASN A 51 -23.48 10.88 31.20
C ASN A 51 -22.33 10.30 30.34
N GLY A 52 -22.61 9.24 29.57
CA GLY A 52 -21.65 8.66 28.61
C GLY A 52 -21.17 9.65 27.56
N ILE A 53 -22.09 10.34 26.86
CA ILE A 53 -21.72 11.33 25.83
C ILE A 53 -21.01 12.55 26.42
N THR A 54 -21.37 12.97 27.64
CA THR A 54 -20.71 14.07 28.34
C THR A 54 -19.25 13.72 28.63
N GLU A 55 -18.99 12.52 29.13
CA GLU A 55 -17.62 12.00 29.37
C GLU A 55 -16.86 11.82 28.05
N LEU A 56 -17.49 11.28 27.00
CA LEU A 56 -16.86 11.16 25.67
C LEU A 56 -16.48 12.53 25.10
N LYS A 57 -17.33 13.54 25.24
CA LYS A 57 -17.06 14.92 24.79
C LYS A 57 -15.86 15.55 25.50
N GLN A 58 -15.62 15.20 26.76
CA GLN A 58 -14.41 15.62 27.48
C GLN A 58 -13.14 14.99 26.88
N LEU A 59 -13.24 13.79 26.31
CA LEU A 59 -12.13 13.10 25.65
C LEU A 59 -11.92 13.57 24.20
N ASP A 60 -13.01 13.79 23.46
CA ASP A 60 -12.99 14.32 22.10
C ASP A 60 -14.17 15.29 21.87
N PRO A 61 -13.91 16.60 21.68
CA PRO A 61 -14.95 17.59 21.41
C PRO A 61 -15.81 17.29 20.17
N LYS A 62 -15.34 16.43 19.24
CA LYS A 62 -16.13 15.99 18.08
C LYS A 62 -17.40 15.24 18.45
N PHE A 63 -17.56 14.83 19.71
CA PHE A 63 -18.81 14.26 20.19
C PHE A 63 -19.93 15.29 20.46
N ALA A 64 -19.60 16.58 20.59
CA ALA A 64 -20.56 17.62 20.95
C ALA A 64 -21.81 17.72 20.04
N PRO A 65 -21.72 17.56 18.70
CA PRO A 65 -22.90 17.60 17.84
C PRO A 65 -23.92 16.49 18.14
N PHE A 66 -23.49 15.35 18.70
CA PHE A 66 -24.38 14.23 19.01
C PHE A 66 -25.26 14.48 20.23
N GLU A 67 -24.85 15.38 21.14
CA GLU A 67 -25.66 15.81 22.29
C GLU A 67 -27.00 16.42 21.86
N LYS A 68 -26.99 17.18 20.75
CA LYS A 68 -28.17 17.86 20.21
C LYS A 68 -28.96 16.99 19.22
N THR A 69 -28.44 15.84 18.86
CA THR A 69 -29.07 14.91 17.91
C THR A 69 -29.42 13.61 18.62
N LEU A 70 -28.55 12.60 18.57
CA LEU A 70 -28.80 11.26 19.12
C LEU A 70 -29.10 11.25 20.64
N PHE A 71 -28.57 12.21 21.38
CA PHE A 71 -28.71 12.31 22.85
C PHE A 71 -29.57 13.50 23.28
N ALA A 72 -30.36 14.08 22.37
CA ALA A 72 -31.32 15.11 22.74
C ALA A 72 -32.51 14.50 23.51
N GLU A 73 -33.11 15.29 24.41
CA GLU A 73 -34.22 14.82 25.24
C GLU A 73 -35.45 14.43 24.41
N SER A 74 -35.67 15.13 23.29
CA SER A 74 -36.71 14.83 22.30
C SER A 74 -36.58 13.42 21.70
N MET A 75 -35.38 12.82 21.70
CA MET A 75 -35.18 11.47 21.17
C MET A 75 -35.75 10.38 22.08
N LYS A 76 -36.12 10.68 23.33
CA LYS A 76 -36.76 9.70 24.23
C LYS A 76 -38.08 9.16 23.69
N SER A 77 -38.84 9.98 22.97
CA SER A 77 -40.15 9.62 22.41
C SER A 77 -40.07 9.04 21.00
N VAL A 78 -38.90 9.04 20.36
CA VAL A 78 -38.75 8.62 18.96
C VAL A 78 -38.81 7.10 18.84
N ASP A 79 -39.88 6.57 18.25
CA ASP A 79 -39.97 5.17 17.84
C ASP A 79 -39.64 5.02 16.35
N ARG A 80 -38.46 4.46 16.10
CA ARG A 80 -37.89 4.21 14.78
C ARG A 80 -38.83 3.43 13.85
N VAL A 81 -39.66 2.53 14.39
CA VAL A 81 -40.59 1.71 13.59
C VAL A 81 -41.76 2.55 13.07
N LEU A 82 -42.08 3.66 13.74
CA LEU A 82 -43.18 4.57 13.38
C LEU A 82 -42.71 5.75 12.53
N GLN A 83 -41.40 5.86 12.27
CA GLN A 83 -40.82 6.93 11.46
C GLN A 83 -40.91 6.65 9.95
N THR A 84 -40.82 7.73 9.17
CA THR A 84 -40.70 7.61 7.71
C THR A 84 -39.36 6.96 7.34
N LYS A 85 -39.28 6.42 6.12
CA LYS A 85 -38.04 5.84 5.61
C LYS A 85 -36.90 6.87 5.55
N GLU A 86 -37.20 8.09 5.11
CA GLU A 86 -36.23 9.18 5.00
C GLU A 86 -35.69 9.62 6.37
N ASP A 87 -36.54 9.67 7.39
CA ASP A 87 -36.10 10.01 8.75
C ASP A 87 -35.22 8.91 9.35
N ASN A 88 -35.56 7.65 9.07
CA ASN A 88 -34.75 6.49 9.46
C ASN A 88 -33.37 6.49 8.77
N GLU A 89 -33.29 6.86 7.49
CA GLU A 89 -32.02 7.00 6.78
C GLU A 89 -31.13 8.11 7.38
N LYS A 90 -31.71 9.25 7.76
CA LYS A 90 -30.97 10.33 8.47
C LYS A 90 -30.50 9.88 9.86
N LEU A 91 -31.33 9.14 10.58
CA LEU A 91 -30.97 8.55 11.87
C LEU A 91 -29.81 7.56 11.70
N ASP A 92 -29.86 6.72 10.66
CA ASP A 92 -28.80 5.76 10.33
C ASP A 92 -27.47 6.42 10.00
N GLU A 93 -27.50 7.51 9.24
CA GLU A 93 -26.30 8.29 8.95
C GLU A 93 -25.71 8.86 10.24
N SER A 94 -26.55 9.46 11.10
CA SER A 94 -26.12 10.03 12.38
C SER A 94 -25.50 8.95 13.30
N ILE A 95 -26.15 7.78 13.42
CA ILE A 95 -25.65 6.63 14.18
C ILE A 95 -24.32 6.14 13.61
N THR A 96 -24.22 6.01 12.28
CA THR A 96 -23.00 5.55 11.61
C THR A 96 -21.83 6.50 11.87
N LEU A 97 -22.06 7.81 11.80
CA LEU A 97 -21.05 8.81 12.13
C LEU A 97 -20.64 8.75 13.61
N PHE A 98 -21.60 8.58 14.51
CA PHE A 98 -21.32 8.41 15.93
C PHE A 98 -20.49 7.17 16.23
N LEU A 99 -20.86 6.01 15.68
CA LEU A 99 -20.16 4.74 15.91
C LEU A 99 -18.73 4.77 15.37
N ARG A 100 -18.49 5.40 14.21
CA ARG A 100 -17.14 5.62 13.69
C ARG A 100 -16.30 6.49 14.63
N GLN A 101 -16.86 7.57 15.14
CA GLN A 101 -16.20 8.46 16.11
C GLN A 101 -15.98 7.79 17.48
N LEU A 102 -16.87 6.86 17.88
CA LEU A 102 -16.79 6.08 19.11
C LEU A 102 -15.75 4.97 19.06
N SER A 103 -15.46 4.41 17.87
CA SER A 103 -14.56 3.27 17.70
C SER A 103 -13.25 3.35 18.48
N PRO A 104 -12.46 4.45 18.45
CA PRO A 104 -11.21 4.56 19.22
C PRO A 104 -11.39 4.43 20.74
N TYR A 105 -12.59 4.72 21.24
CA TYR A 105 -12.96 4.75 22.66
C TYR A 105 -13.78 3.53 23.09
N PHE A 106 -14.01 2.55 22.20
CA PHE A 106 -14.92 1.42 22.43
C PHE A 106 -14.67 0.67 23.75
N LEU A 107 -13.40 0.56 24.16
CA LEU A 107 -13.03 -0.14 25.39
C LEU A 107 -13.24 0.67 26.68
N LEU A 108 -13.64 1.94 26.57
CA LEU A 108 -13.86 2.81 27.72
C LEU A 108 -15.30 2.70 28.23
N LYS A 109 -15.48 2.77 29.55
CA LYS A 109 -16.80 2.83 30.21
C LYS A 109 -17.76 3.85 29.60
N PRO A 110 -17.37 5.12 29.32
CA PRO A 110 -18.27 6.10 28.70
C PRO A 110 -18.80 5.68 27.33
N ALA A 111 -18.01 4.96 26.52
CA ALA A 111 -18.48 4.41 25.25
C ALA A 111 -19.59 3.37 25.46
N GLY A 112 -19.43 2.48 26.44
CA GLY A 112 -20.46 1.51 26.81
C GLY A 112 -21.78 2.15 27.26
N LYS A 113 -21.71 3.24 28.05
CA LYS A 113 -22.89 4.03 28.46
C LYS A 113 -23.62 4.63 27.27
N ALA A 114 -22.87 5.22 26.33
CA ALA A 114 -23.45 5.79 25.12
C ALA A 114 -24.07 4.72 24.20
N LEU A 115 -23.39 3.58 24.03
CA LEU A 115 -23.89 2.45 23.25
C LEU A 115 -25.17 1.85 23.84
N GLU A 116 -25.27 1.74 25.16
CA GLU A 116 -26.47 1.25 25.85
C GLU A 116 -27.70 2.08 25.46
N TRP A 117 -27.59 3.41 25.44
CA TRP A 117 -28.66 4.29 24.98
C TRP A 117 -29.07 4.00 23.55
N LEU A 118 -28.11 3.91 22.62
CA LEU A 118 -28.42 3.67 21.20
C LEU A 118 -29.04 2.28 20.98
N ILE A 119 -28.59 1.27 21.70
CA ILE A 119 -29.13 -0.10 21.64
C ILE A 119 -30.58 -0.11 22.12
N ARG A 120 -30.86 0.57 23.24
CA ARG A 120 -32.16 0.55 23.91
C ARG A 120 -33.19 1.46 23.22
N ARG A 121 -32.78 2.61 22.70
CA ARG A 121 -33.67 3.59 22.06
C ARG A 121 -33.84 3.37 20.56
N PHE A 122 -32.73 3.14 19.85
CA PHE A 122 -32.73 3.08 18.37
C PHE A 122 -32.56 1.67 17.81
N ARG A 123 -32.39 0.66 18.68
CA ARG A 123 -32.26 -0.75 18.30
C ARG A 123 -31.14 -0.98 17.27
N ILE A 124 -30.00 -0.31 17.47
CA ILE A 124 -28.86 -0.39 16.54
C ILE A 124 -28.32 -1.82 16.35
N HIS A 125 -28.51 -2.69 17.34
CA HIS A 125 -28.15 -4.10 17.31
C HIS A 125 -28.97 -4.94 16.30
N GLU A 126 -30.04 -4.35 15.75
CA GLU A 126 -30.91 -4.93 14.72
C GLU A 126 -30.76 -4.18 13.39
N PHE A 127 -30.81 -2.84 13.45
CA PHE A 127 -30.90 -2.02 12.24
C PHE A 127 -29.55 -1.51 11.72
N ASN A 128 -28.49 -1.51 12.53
CA ASN A 128 -27.19 -0.89 12.20
C ASN A 128 -26.02 -1.86 12.42
N ILE A 129 -26.21 -3.14 12.11
CA ILE A 129 -25.22 -4.19 12.36
C ILE A 129 -23.88 -3.85 11.70
N ASP A 130 -23.87 -3.48 10.43
CA ASP A 130 -22.64 -3.13 9.70
C ASP A 130 -21.90 -1.95 10.35
N ALA A 131 -22.62 -0.90 10.76
CA ALA A 131 -22.02 0.25 11.45
C ALA A 131 -21.42 -0.14 12.82
N ILE A 132 -22.04 -1.07 13.54
CA ILE A 132 -21.47 -1.61 14.78
C ILE A 132 -20.20 -2.41 14.45
N ILE A 133 -20.25 -3.32 13.48
CA ILE A 133 -19.10 -4.15 13.12
C ILE A 133 -17.92 -3.26 12.68
N HIS A 134 -18.15 -2.20 11.90
CA HIS A 134 -17.11 -1.21 11.55
C HIS A 134 -16.41 -0.65 12.81
N ALA A 135 -17.18 -0.33 13.83
CA ALA A 135 -16.66 0.29 15.05
C ALA A 135 -15.92 -0.71 15.98
N VAL A 136 -16.35 -1.97 16.02
CA VAL A 136 -15.88 -2.92 17.04
C VAL A 136 -14.94 -4.01 16.51
N LEU A 137 -14.92 -4.27 15.20
CA LEU A 137 -14.10 -5.34 14.61
C LEU A 137 -12.59 -5.24 14.91
N PRO A 138 -11.97 -4.05 15.01
CA PRO A 138 -10.56 -3.93 15.44
C PRO A 138 -10.28 -4.51 16.84
N TYR A 139 -11.33 -4.76 17.63
CA TYR A 139 -11.26 -5.28 19.00
C TYR A 139 -11.74 -6.73 19.11
N HIS A 140 -11.69 -7.50 18.01
CA HIS A 140 -12.27 -8.85 17.90
C HIS A 140 -11.80 -9.88 18.95
N GLU A 141 -10.65 -9.65 19.59
CA GLU A 141 -10.09 -10.51 20.64
C GLU A 141 -10.49 -10.09 22.07
N THR A 142 -11.32 -9.05 22.22
CA THR A 142 -11.69 -8.49 23.53
C THR A 142 -13.02 -9.03 24.06
N ALA A 143 -13.17 -9.04 25.39
CA ALA A 143 -14.44 -9.40 26.03
C ALA A 143 -15.59 -8.46 25.65
N LEU A 144 -15.33 -7.16 25.48
CA LEU A 144 -16.36 -6.19 25.09
C LEU A 144 -16.87 -6.45 23.65
N PHE A 145 -15.99 -6.89 22.75
CA PHE A 145 -16.43 -7.36 21.43
C PHE A 145 -17.38 -8.56 21.56
N VAL A 146 -17.03 -9.57 22.36
CA VAL A 146 -17.90 -10.73 22.62
C VAL A 146 -19.27 -10.31 23.16
N THR A 147 -19.30 -9.34 24.09
CA THR A 147 -20.55 -8.78 24.64
C THR A 147 -21.38 -8.12 23.54
N MET A 148 -20.77 -7.27 22.71
CA MET A 148 -21.46 -6.59 21.61
C MET A 148 -21.99 -7.60 20.58
N ILE A 149 -21.18 -8.54 20.12
CA ILE A 149 -21.61 -9.55 19.13
C ILE A 149 -22.72 -10.44 19.69
N SER A 150 -22.70 -10.75 21.00
CA SER A 150 -23.71 -11.58 21.65
C SER A 150 -25.13 -11.01 21.60
N ILE A 151 -25.27 -9.68 21.45
CA ILE A 151 -26.57 -8.99 21.43
C ILE A 151 -27.07 -8.70 20.01
N LEU A 152 -26.22 -8.82 18.98
CA LEU A 152 -26.62 -8.55 17.59
C LEU A 152 -27.65 -9.56 17.07
N GLN A 153 -28.65 -9.04 16.35
CA GLN A 153 -29.63 -9.87 15.64
C GLN A 153 -29.16 -10.16 14.21
N ILE A 154 -28.13 -10.99 14.09
CA ILE A 154 -27.55 -11.36 12.80
C ILE A 154 -28.48 -12.33 12.07
N GLU A 155 -28.91 -12.02 10.85
CA GLU A 155 -29.74 -12.90 10.00
C GLU A 155 -28.94 -14.05 9.37
N GLU A 156 -29.62 -15.09 8.85
CA GLU A 156 -28.95 -16.25 8.20
C GLU A 156 -28.29 -15.87 6.88
N THR A 157 -28.83 -14.87 6.19
CA THR A 157 -28.35 -14.31 4.93
C THR A 157 -27.27 -13.25 5.12
N SER A 158 -26.98 -12.85 6.36
CA SER A 158 -26.00 -11.80 6.66
C SER A 158 -24.57 -12.31 6.43
N ARG A 159 -23.69 -11.46 5.88
CA ARG A 159 -22.25 -11.73 5.80
C ARG A 159 -21.61 -12.02 7.17
N TRP A 160 -22.25 -11.56 8.25
CA TRP A 160 -21.79 -11.75 9.62
C TRP A 160 -22.30 -13.04 10.27
N VAL A 161 -22.98 -13.92 9.54
CA VAL A 161 -23.55 -15.16 10.07
C VAL A 161 -22.52 -16.01 10.84
N PHE A 162 -21.25 -15.92 10.44
CA PHE A 162 -20.14 -16.60 11.10
C PHE A 162 -19.83 -16.14 12.53
N LEU A 163 -20.33 -14.97 12.94
CA LEU A 163 -20.17 -14.45 14.30
C LEU A 163 -21.22 -15.00 15.27
N ARG A 164 -22.32 -15.61 14.78
CA ARG A 164 -23.38 -16.18 15.62
C ARG A 164 -22.90 -17.16 16.71
N PRO A 165 -21.92 -18.05 16.46
CA PRO A 165 -21.41 -18.97 17.48
C PRO A 165 -20.86 -18.27 18.73
N ILE A 166 -20.33 -17.05 18.60
CA ILE A 166 -19.75 -16.27 19.71
C ILE A 166 -20.77 -16.04 20.83
N ARG A 167 -22.05 -15.86 20.48
CA ARG A 167 -23.12 -15.69 21.47
C ARG A 167 -23.21 -16.87 22.44
N LYS A 168 -22.95 -18.09 21.96
CA LYS A 168 -22.99 -19.33 22.75
C LYS A 168 -21.66 -19.65 23.41
N SER A 169 -20.55 -19.56 22.67
CA SER A 169 -19.22 -19.92 23.19
C SER A 169 -18.71 -18.92 24.22
N LYS A 170 -19.11 -17.64 24.12
CA LYS A 170 -18.56 -16.51 24.89
C LYS A 170 -17.05 -16.36 24.75
N GLN A 171 -16.49 -16.90 23.67
CA GLN A 171 -15.06 -16.77 23.35
C GLN A 171 -14.84 -15.65 22.33
N PRO A 172 -13.73 -14.92 22.42
CA PRO A 172 -13.34 -13.95 21.40
C PRO A 172 -13.17 -14.58 20.01
N LEU A 173 -13.25 -13.75 18.97
CA LEU A 173 -12.97 -14.19 17.61
C LEU A 173 -11.45 -14.26 17.42
N GLU A 174 -10.89 -15.44 17.23
CA GLU A 174 -9.48 -15.56 16.88
C GLU A 174 -9.19 -14.97 15.50
N ARG A 175 -8.03 -14.31 15.35
CA ARG A 175 -7.61 -13.76 14.05
C ARG A 175 -7.56 -14.84 12.96
N SER A 176 -7.03 -16.02 13.26
CA SER A 176 -6.98 -17.17 12.36
C SER A 176 -8.35 -17.51 11.76
N LEU A 177 -9.39 -17.49 12.60
CA LEU A 177 -10.75 -17.78 12.19
C LEU A 177 -11.35 -16.66 11.34
N LEU A 178 -11.08 -15.38 11.67
CA LEU A 178 -11.44 -14.25 10.81
C LEU A 178 -10.84 -14.40 9.40
N ILE A 179 -9.54 -14.75 9.31
CA ILE A 179 -8.88 -14.99 8.02
C ILE A 179 -9.55 -16.14 7.26
N GLN A 180 -9.91 -17.25 7.92
CA GLN A 180 -10.62 -18.35 7.26
C GLN A 180 -11.95 -17.94 6.64
N TYR A 181 -12.66 -16.98 7.26
CA TYR A 181 -13.88 -16.43 6.68
C TYR A 181 -13.59 -15.46 5.54
N MET A 182 -12.58 -14.60 5.66
CA MET A 182 -12.13 -13.72 4.57
C MET A 182 -11.73 -14.50 3.31
N LEU A 183 -11.10 -15.67 3.48
CA LEU A 183 -10.75 -16.56 2.36
C LEU A 183 -11.98 -17.13 1.64
N LYS A 184 -13.13 -17.23 2.31
CA LYS A 184 -14.39 -17.78 1.77
C LYS A 184 -15.32 -16.70 1.23
N ASP A 185 -15.35 -15.54 1.88
CA ASP A 185 -16.26 -14.44 1.57
C ASP A 185 -15.48 -13.13 1.44
N ARG A 186 -15.34 -12.69 0.19
CA ARG A 186 -14.60 -11.47 -0.18
C ARG A 186 -15.25 -10.20 0.31
N SER A 187 -16.56 -10.22 0.58
CA SER A 187 -17.29 -9.06 1.09
C SER A 187 -16.78 -8.63 2.48
N VAL A 188 -16.16 -9.54 3.23
CA VAL A 188 -15.50 -9.24 4.51
C VAL A 188 -14.18 -8.49 4.29
N VAL A 189 -13.42 -8.85 3.24
CA VAL A 189 -12.18 -8.18 2.87
C VAL A 189 -12.47 -6.74 2.44
N GLU A 190 -13.44 -6.57 1.54
CA GLU A 190 -13.88 -5.26 1.08
C GLU A 190 -14.35 -4.39 2.24
N PHE A 191 -15.18 -4.94 3.14
CA PHE A 191 -15.64 -4.24 4.33
C PHE A 191 -14.50 -3.73 5.21
N ILE A 192 -13.46 -4.54 5.45
CA ILE A 192 -12.29 -4.15 6.25
C ILE A 192 -11.54 -3.01 5.56
N CYS A 193 -11.29 -3.13 4.26
CA CYS A 193 -10.63 -2.09 3.49
C CYS A 193 -11.42 -0.77 3.47
N GLU A 194 -12.73 -0.83 3.27
CA GLU A 194 -13.63 0.33 3.32
C GLU A 194 -13.64 0.98 4.71
N THR A 195 -13.63 0.19 5.78
CA THR A 195 -13.57 0.69 7.16
C THR A 195 -12.37 1.63 7.34
N VAL A 196 -11.20 1.19 6.87
CA VAL A 196 -9.95 1.92 7.03
C VAL A 196 -9.92 3.15 6.13
N LEU A 197 -10.30 3.00 4.87
CA LEU A 197 -10.36 4.12 3.93
C LEU A 197 -11.28 5.22 4.47
N GLN A 198 -12.49 4.87 4.91
CA GLN A 198 -13.44 5.84 5.47
C GLN A 198 -12.90 6.52 6.74
N ALA A 199 -12.25 5.76 7.63
CA ALA A 199 -11.66 6.32 8.84
C ALA A 199 -10.55 7.33 8.51
N VAL A 200 -9.71 7.03 7.53
CA VAL A 200 -8.65 7.93 7.05
C VAL A 200 -9.22 9.17 6.38
N THR A 201 -10.15 9.02 5.43
CA THR A 201 -10.79 10.15 4.73
C THR A 201 -11.46 11.11 5.70
N ARG A 202 -12.06 10.59 6.78
CA ARG A 202 -12.73 11.39 7.81
C ARG A 202 -11.82 11.84 8.95
N ARG A 203 -10.52 11.52 8.91
CA ARG A 203 -9.55 11.84 9.98
C ARG A 203 -10.00 11.34 11.35
N THR A 204 -10.47 10.09 11.36
CA THR A 204 -10.91 9.33 12.55
C THR A 204 -10.14 8.01 12.69
N SER A 205 -9.14 7.77 11.83
CA SER A 205 -8.23 6.63 11.97
C SER A 205 -7.44 6.69 13.28
N PHE A 206 -7.15 5.52 13.85
CA PHE A 206 -6.44 5.36 15.10
C PHE A 206 -5.51 4.15 15.06
N LYS A 207 -4.55 4.09 15.98
CA LYS A 207 -3.46 3.10 15.97
C LYS A 207 -3.95 1.65 15.94
N THR A 208 -4.95 1.32 16.75
CA THR A 208 -5.50 -0.05 16.83
C THR A 208 -6.15 -0.47 15.52
N LEU A 209 -6.91 0.42 14.85
CA LEU A 209 -7.48 0.14 13.53
C LEU A 209 -6.38 -0.10 12.48
N MET A 210 -5.34 0.72 12.45
CA MET A 210 -4.23 0.56 11.50
C MET A 210 -3.44 -0.73 11.75
N SER A 211 -3.19 -1.06 13.02
CA SER A 211 -2.50 -2.30 13.40
C SER A 211 -3.33 -3.53 13.03
N PHE A 212 -4.65 -3.48 13.28
CA PHE A 212 -5.60 -4.49 12.86
C PHE A 212 -5.58 -4.67 11.33
N TYR A 213 -5.70 -3.58 10.59
CA TYR A 213 -5.69 -3.60 9.12
C TYR A 213 -4.43 -4.24 8.56
N ALA A 214 -3.25 -3.76 8.98
CA ALA A 214 -1.98 -4.28 8.50
C ALA A 214 -1.84 -5.78 8.82
N ALA A 215 -2.10 -6.19 10.08
CA ALA A 215 -1.95 -7.57 10.49
C ALA A 215 -2.93 -8.52 9.77
N VAL A 216 -4.20 -8.12 9.65
CA VAL A 216 -5.24 -8.93 9.02
C VAL A 216 -5.03 -9.03 7.52
N MET A 217 -4.73 -7.93 6.83
CA MET A 217 -4.48 -7.95 5.40
C MET A 217 -3.21 -8.73 5.05
N LEU A 218 -2.12 -8.56 5.80
CA LEU A 218 -0.90 -9.33 5.58
C LEU A 218 -1.15 -10.83 5.77
N GLN A 219 -1.82 -11.23 6.84
CA GLN A 219 -2.13 -12.63 7.08
C GLN A 219 -3.11 -13.19 6.03
N TYR A 220 -4.09 -12.40 5.60
CA TYR A 220 -5.01 -12.77 4.53
C TYR A 220 -4.27 -13.04 3.22
N ILE A 221 -3.45 -12.07 2.76
CA ILE A 221 -2.65 -12.23 1.53
C ILE A 221 -1.69 -13.40 1.67
N ALA A 222 -1.08 -13.62 2.83
CA ALA A 222 -0.20 -14.77 3.10
C ALA A 222 -0.95 -16.12 3.17
N SER A 223 -2.26 -16.12 3.44
CA SER A 223 -3.06 -17.34 3.56
C SER A 223 -3.80 -17.73 2.28
N LEU A 224 -3.84 -16.84 1.27
CA LEU A 224 -4.40 -17.17 -0.04
C LEU A 224 -3.61 -18.31 -0.68
N PRO A 225 -4.24 -19.33 -1.29
CA PRO A 225 -3.51 -20.35 -2.04
C PRO A 225 -2.81 -19.76 -3.27
N VAL A 226 -3.53 -18.91 -4.02
CA VAL A 226 -3.06 -18.17 -5.18
C VAL A 226 -3.67 -16.77 -5.13
N ILE A 227 -2.90 -15.76 -5.51
CA ILE A 227 -3.40 -14.40 -5.67
C ILE A 227 -3.99 -14.29 -7.08
N THR A 228 -5.32 -14.20 -7.17
CA THR A 228 -6.05 -14.08 -8.45
C THR A 228 -6.34 -12.63 -8.80
N ASP A 229 -6.60 -12.35 -10.08
CA ASP A 229 -6.99 -11.01 -10.55
C ASP A 229 -8.22 -10.45 -9.83
N GLU A 230 -9.15 -11.30 -9.42
CA GLU A 230 -10.31 -10.90 -8.64
C GLU A 230 -9.93 -10.38 -7.24
N VAL A 231 -8.95 -11.00 -6.57
CA VAL A 231 -8.43 -10.50 -5.29
C VAL A 231 -7.74 -9.16 -5.51
N LEU A 232 -6.92 -9.07 -6.55
CA LEU A 232 -6.22 -7.85 -6.92
C LEU A 232 -7.21 -6.71 -7.21
N THR A 233 -8.28 -6.98 -7.96
CA THR A 233 -9.34 -6.01 -8.28
C THR A 233 -9.99 -5.42 -7.03
N ILE A 234 -10.19 -6.23 -5.98
CA ILE A 234 -10.76 -5.76 -4.72
C ILE A 234 -9.73 -4.95 -3.93
N VAL A 235 -8.49 -5.42 -3.81
CA VAL A 235 -7.53 -4.85 -2.85
C VAL A 235 -6.77 -3.64 -3.42
N PHE A 236 -6.45 -3.63 -4.72
CA PHE A 236 -5.63 -2.56 -5.32
C PHE A 236 -6.20 -1.15 -5.21
N PRO A 237 -7.52 -0.91 -5.40
CA PRO A 237 -8.08 0.43 -5.23
C PRO A 237 -7.76 1.01 -3.84
N PHE A 238 -7.90 0.21 -2.79
CA PHE A 238 -7.61 0.63 -1.42
C PHE A 238 -6.12 0.83 -1.18
N ILE A 239 -5.27 -0.06 -1.71
CA ILE A 239 -3.81 0.11 -1.66
C ILE A 239 -3.40 1.43 -2.32
N LEU A 240 -3.90 1.72 -3.53
CA LEU A 240 -3.56 2.95 -4.26
C LEU A 240 -4.00 4.20 -3.50
N GLU A 241 -5.20 4.19 -2.90
CA GLU A 241 -5.64 5.28 -2.02
C GLU A 241 -4.76 5.40 -0.77
N GLY A 242 -4.32 4.28 -0.20
CA GLY A 242 -3.37 4.27 0.90
C GLY A 242 -2.03 4.88 0.53
N LEU A 243 -1.47 4.53 -0.63
CA LEU A 243 -0.24 5.12 -1.16
C LEU A 243 -0.36 6.64 -1.39
N LYS A 244 -1.53 7.13 -1.82
CA LYS A 244 -1.77 8.58 -2.05
C LYS A 244 -1.89 9.38 -0.75
N THR A 245 -2.28 8.74 0.35
CA THR A 245 -2.71 9.45 1.56
C THR A 245 -1.56 9.88 2.46
N LYS A 246 -0.92 11.00 2.12
CA LYS A 246 0.16 11.62 2.93
C LYS A 246 -0.23 11.94 4.37
N SER A 247 -1.51 12.26 4.59
CA SER A 247 -2.00 12.64 5.92
C SER A 247 -2.07 11.48 6.91
N SER A 248 -1.91 10.23 6.47
CA SER A 248 -1.81 9.06 7.35
C SER A 248 -0.62 8.19 6.93
N PRO A 249 0.58 8.48 7.46
CA PRO A 249 1.78 7.68 7.19
C PRO A 249 1.61 6.20 7.56
N GLU A 250 0.82 5.88 8.58
CA GLU A 250 0.53 4.50 8.96
C GLU A 250 -0.23 3.74 7.88
N TYR A 251 -1.15 4.40 7.17
CA TYR A 251 -1.87 3.78 6.07
C TYR A 251 -0.97 3.56 4.84
N GLN A 252 -0.04 4.49 4.58
CA GLN A 252 1.00 4.30 3.57
C GLN A 252 1.91 3.13 3.90
N ILE A 253 2.39 3.03 5.14
CA ILE A 253 3.24 1.91 5.59
C ILE A 253 2.49 0.58 5.46
N ALA A 254 1.24 0.51 5.93
CA ALA A 254 0.44 -0.70 5.77
C ALA A 254 0.29 -1.08 4.28
N SER A 255 0.08 -0.10 3.40
CA SER A 255 -0.01 -0.31 1.95
C SER A 255 1.31 -0.82 1.37
N TYR A 256 2.47 -0.26 1.78
CA TYR A 256 3.79 -0.76 1.38
C TYR A 256 4.00 -2.22 1.81
N MET A 257 3.62 -2.57 3.04
CA MET A 257 3.73 -3.94 3.54
C MET A 257 2.84 -4.91 2.74
N ILE A 258 1.59 -4.53 2.47
CA ILE A 258 0.65 -5.37 1.71
C ILE A 258 1.15 -5.57 0.27
N ILE A 259 1.63 -4.53 -0.41
CA ILE A 259 2.20 -4.64 -1.76
C ILE A 259 3.43 -5.55 -1.75
N SER A 260 4.29 -5.42 -0.74
CA SER A 260 5.49 -6.25 -0.60
C SER A 260 5.14 -7.74 -0.45
N GLN A 261 4.07 -8.05 0.27
CA GLN A 261 3.55 -9.41 0.40
C GLN A 261 2.91 -9.92 -0.90
N ILE A 262 2.23 -9.06 -1.65
CA ILE A 262 1.62 -9.42 -2.94
C ILE A 262 2.71 -9.72 -3.97
N SER A 263 3.73 -8.84 -4.08
CA SER A 263 4.77 -8.96 -5.10
C SER A 263 5.66 -10.19 -4.91
N GLU A 264 5.83 -10.67 -3.68
CA GLU A 264 6.55 -11.92 -3.38
C GLU A 264 5.78 -13.16 -3.85
N ARG A 265 4.45 -13.06 -3.98
CA ARG A 265 3.56 -14.19 -4.24
C ARG A 265 2.87 -14.16 -5.60
N ALA A 266 2.99 -13.06 -6.33
CA ALA A 266 2.36 -12.85 -7.62
C ALA A 266 3.26 -12.02 -8.53
N THR A 267 3.30 -12.41 -9.81
CA THR A 267 3.90 -11.60 -10.87
C THR A 267 2.92 -10.50 -11.26
N LEU A 268 3.37 -9.25 -11.16
CA LEU A 268 2.60 -8.05 -11.50
C LEU A 268 2.93 -7.60 -12.92
N THR A 269 1.92 -7.13 -13.65
CA THR A 269 2.15 -6.57 -14.99
C THR A 269 2.89 -5.24 -14.92
N TYR A 270 3.51 -4.85 -16.03
CA TYR A 270 4.22 -3.58 -16.12
C TYR A 270 3.30 -2.38 -15.84
N GLU A 271 2.04 -2.42 -16.28
CA GLU A 271 1.05 -1.37 -16.04
C GLU A 271 0.76 -1.19 -14.55
N VAL A 272 0.65 -2.30 -13.81
CA VAL A 272 0.44 -2.28 -12.35
C VAL A 272 1.67 -1.69 -11.66
N LEU A 273 2.87 -2.17 -12.00
CA LEU A 273 4.12 -1.64 -11.43
C LEU A 273 4.31 -0.15 -11.74
N SER A 274 3.98 0.27 -12.96
CA SER A 274 4.02 1.67 -13.39
C SER A 274 3.08 2.55 -12.57
N SER A 275 1.83 2.10 -12.37
CA SER A 275 0.85 2.80 -11.54
C SER A 275 1.29 2.89 -10.07
N LEU A 276 1.76 1.78 -9.49
CA LEU A 276 2.25 1.72 -8.12
C LEU A 276 3.44 2.67 -7.93
N PHE A 277 4.51 2.51 -8.71
CA PHE A 277 5.73 3.30 -8.53
C PHE A 277 5.49 4.79 -8.80
N ALA A 278 4.67 5.15 -9.78
CA ALA A 278 4.30 6.55 -10.02
C ALA A 278 3.55 7.14 -8.81
N THR A 279 2.65 6.37 -8.20
CA THR A 279 1.90 6.81 -7.01
C THR A 279 2.81 6.95 -5.80
N MET A 280 3.67 5.95 -5.54
CA MET A 280 4.62 5.93 -4.44
C MET A 280 5.58 7.12 -4.49
N THR A 281 6.21 7.36 -5.64
CA THR A 281 7.20 8.42 -5.84
C THR A 281 6.59 9.82 -5.80
N SER A 282 5.31 9.98 -6.17
CA SER A 282 4.62 11.29 -6.11
C SER A 282 4.07 11.61 -4.71
N SER A 283 3.72 10.57 -3.94
CA SER A 283 2.90 10.72 -2.74
C SER A 283 3.54 10.28 -1.43
N TYR A 284 4.84 9.97 -1.38
CA TYR A 284 5.49 9.48 -0.15
C TYR A 284 5.48 10.49 1.02
N ALA A 285 5.31 9.98 2.25
CA ALA A 285 5.63 10.70 3.48
C ALA A 285 7.09 10.49 3.94
N ASN A 286 7.67 9.32 3.64
CA ASN A 286 9.05 8.97 3.99
C ASN A 286 9.76 8.33 2.79
N ALA A 287 10.82 8.96 2.30
CA ALA A 287 11.53 8.53 1.09
C ALA A 287 12.20 7.16 1.26
N PHE A 288 12.77 6.88 2.44
CA PHE A 288 13.42 5.59 2.72
C PHE A 288 12.43 4.43 2.70
N GLN A 289 11.28 4.56 3.36
CA GLN A 289 10.24 3.53 3.38
C GLN A 289 9.65 3.28 1.98
N MET A 290 9.41 4.37 1.24
CA MET A 290 8.94 4.28 -0.15
C MET A 290 9.94 3.55 -1.03
N LEU A 291 11.21 3.95 -1.00
CA LEU A 291 12.24 3.36 -1.84
C LEU A 291 12.51 1.91 -1.44
N LEU A 292 12.50 1.58 -0.15
CA LEU A 292 12.63 0.21 0.33
C LEU A 292 11.52 -0.69 -0.23
N CYS A 293 10.28 -0.20 -0.29
CA CYS A 293 9.17 -0.91 -0.91
C CYS A 293 9.38 -1.09 -2.42
N ILE A 294 9.81 -0.05 -3.14
CA ILE A 294 10.10 -0.15 -4.58
C ILE A 294 11.20 -1.19 -4.83
N VAL A 295 12.29 -1.11 -4.08
CA VAL A 295 13.41 -2.06 -4.18
C VAL A 295 12.94 -3.49 -3.93
N HIS A 296 12.16 -3.73 -2.86
CA HIS A 296 11.61 -5.04 -2.57
C HIS A 296 10.75 -5.57 -3.72
N VAL A 297 9.83 -4.74 -4.23
CA VAL A 297 9.00 -5.12 -5.39
C VAL A 297 9.86 -5.44 -6.60
N CYS A 298 10.84 -4.61 -6.96
CA CYS A 298 11.74 -4.92 -8.08
C CYS A 298 12.51 -6.24 -7.87
N GLN A 299 12.91 -6.55 -6.63
CA GLN A 299 13.61 -7.80 -6.34
C GLN A 299 12.72 -9.04 -6.47
N THR A 300 11.42 -8.94 -6.20
CA THR A 300 10.49 -10.06 -6.31
C THR A 300 9.96 -10.27 -7.73
N GLN A 301 10.05 -9.27 -8.61
CA GLN A 301 9.59 -9.36 -9.99
C GLN A 301 10.73 -9.80 -10.94
N GLU A 302 10.81 -11.09 -11.26
CA GLU A 302 11.90 -11.65 -12.08
C GLU A 302 11.98 -11.07 -13.50
N THR A 303 10.84 -10.72 -14.10
CA THR A 303 10.73 -10.16 -15.44
C THR A 303 10.88 -8.63 -15.48
N PHE A 304 11.22 -8.00 -14.36
CA PHE A 304 11.37 -6.55 -14.30
C PHE A 304 12.67 -6.08 -14.97
N GLN A 305 12.54 -5.49 -16.16
CA GLN A 305 13.68 -5.06 -16.98
C GLN A 305 13.71 -3.56 -17.26
N GLU A 306 12.58 -2.86 -17.11
CA GLU A 306 12.48 -1.43 -17.43
C GLU A 306 11.82 -0.67 -16.27
N PHE A 307 12.43 0.45 -15.90
CA PHE A 307 11.89 1.30 -14.85
C PHE A 307 10.84 2.27 -15.43
N PRO A 308 9.62 2.35 -14.87
CA PRO A 308 8.57 3.20 -15.40
C PRO A 308 8.97 4.68 -15.49
N GLU A 309 8.85 5.28 -16.67
CA GLU A 309 9.38 6.63 -16.97
C GLU A 309 8.83 7.72 -16.02
N ARG A 310 7.53 7.69 -15.73
CA ARG A 310 6.91 8.67 -14.81
C ARG A 310 7.44 8.55 -13.38
N ALA A 311 7.64 7.32 -12.92
CA ALA A 311 8.21 7.06 -11.61
C ALA A 311 9.69 7.47 -11.59
N PHE A 312 10.44 7.18 -12.64
CA PHE A 312 11.85 7.59 -12.80
C PHE A 312 12.00 9.09 -12.65
N LYS A 313 11.26 9.86 -13.46
CA LYS A 313 11.33 11.33 -13.46
C LYS A 313 11.03 11.92 -12.07
N THR A 314 10.10 11.31 -11.34
CA THR A 314 9.67 11.78 -10.02
C THR A 314 10.67 11.38 -8.94
N LEU A 315 11.12 10.12 -8.94
CA LEU A 315 12.10 9.56 -8.02
C LEU A 315 13.42 10.32 -8.09
N SER A 316 13.91 10.57 -9.30
CA SER A 316 15.17 11.29 -9.49
C SER A 316 15.09 12.73 -8.99
N ARG A 317 13.92 13.37 -8.95
CA ARG A 317 13.74 14.75 -8.44
C ARG A 317 13.69 14.84 -6.92
N ILE A 318 13.68 13.72 -6.21
CA ILE A 318 13.70 13.70 -4.75
C ILE A 318 15.07 14.18 -4.27
N GLU A 319 15.07 15.22 -3.42
CA GLU A 319 16.29 15.73 -2.81
C GLU A 319 16.95 14.66 -1.91
N GLY A 320 18.26 14.47 -2.08
CA GLY A 320 19.03 13.46 -1.34
C GLY A 320 18.71 12.01 -1.69
N ILE A 321 18.09 11.74 -2.84
CA ILE A 321 17.71 10.37 -3.24
C ILE A 321 18.91 9.42 -3.35
N ASP A 322 20.06 9.92 -3.77
CA ASP A 322 21.35 9.24 -3.77
C ASP A 322 21.72 8.71 -2.38
N THR A 323 21.61 9.55 -1.34
CA THR A 323 21.88 9.13 0.04
C THR A 323 20.92 8.05 0.53
N VAL A 324 19.64 8.16 0.15
CA VAL A 324 18.62 7.16 0.51
C VAL A 324 18.92 5.84 -0.21
N ILE A 325 19.27 5.87 -1.49
CA ILE A 325 19.68 4.68 -2.25
C ILE A 325 20.87 4.02 -1.55
N LEU A 326 21.96 4.75 -1.30
CA LEU A 326 23.16 4.21 -0.64
C LEU A 326 22.84 3.60 0.73
N SER A 327 21.97 4.24 1.53
CA SER A 327 21.56 3.69 2.83
C SER A 327 20.80 2.36 2.73
N ILE A 328 20.10 2.11 1.62
CA ILE A 328 19.45 0.82 1.35
C ILE A 328 20.50 -0.21 0.89
N LEU A 329 21.42 0.18 0.01
CA LEU A 329 22.48 -0.72 -0.50
C LEU A 329 23.37 -1.27 0.61
N GLN A 330 23.61 -0.48 1.67
CA GLN A 330 24.35 -0.93 2.86
C GLN A 330 23.71 -2.12 3.60
N LYS A 331 22.39 -2.32 3.46
CA LYS A 331 21.63 -3.30 4.25
C LYS A 331 20.92 -4.35 3.42
N TYR A 332 20.59 -4.05 2.16
CA TYR A 332 19.71 -4.86 1.34
C TYR A 332 20.24 -4.99 -0.09
N SER A 333 20.01 -6.15 -0.70
CA SER A 333 20.27 -6.36 -2.13
C SER A 333 19.23 -5.61 -2.98
N ALA A 334 19.70 -4.80 -3.94
CA ALA A 334 18.83 -3.99 -4.79
C ALA A 334 19.14 -4.11 -6.29
N GLN A 335 19.77 -5.21 -6.73
CA GLN A 335 20.31 -5.33 -8.09
C GLN A 335 19.25 -5.21 -9.21
N ARG A 336 18.03 -5.73 -9.00
CA ARG A 336 16.94 -5.68 -9.99
C ARG A 336 16.28 -4.30 -10.03
N PHE A 337 16.37 -3.52 -8.96
CA PHE A 337 16.05 -2.09 -8.99
C PHE A 337 17.15 -1.27 -9.67
N LEU A 338 18.40 -1.48 -9.27
CA LEU A 338 19.55 -0.70 -9.73
C LEU A 338 19.78 -0.85 -11.23
N TYR A 339 19.68 -2.06 -11.78
CA TYR A 339 19.93 -2.31 -13.19
C TYR A 339 19.11 -1.38 -14.11
N PRO A 340 17.76 -1.41 -14.11
CA PRO A 340 16.97 -0.53 -14.97
C PRO A 340 17.03 0.94 -14.56
N PHE A 341 17.18 1.25 -13.26
CA PHE A 341 17.20 2.63 -12.78
C PHE A 341 18.49 3.37 -13.18
N LEU A 342 19.66 2.75 -13.01
CA LEU A 342 20.94 3.35 -13.38
C LEU A 342 21.11 3.46 -14.89
N ILE A 343 20.59 2.48 -15.65
CA ILE A 343 20.53 2.57 -17.12
C ILE A 343 19.64 3.75 -17.54
N ALA A 344 18.50 3.97 -16.89
CA ALA A 344 17.64 5.13 -17.17
C ALA A 344 18.33 6.46 -16.84
N LEU A 345 19.07 6.55 -15.72
CA LEU A 345 19.90 7.72 -15.40
C LEU A 345 20.95 7.96 -16.49
N ALA A 346 21.65 6.92 -16.94
CA ALA A 346 22.65 7.01 -17.99
C ALA A 346 22.06 7.52 -19.32
N LYS A 347 20.95 6.92 -19.78
CA LYS A 347 20.23 7.31 -21.01
C LYS A 347 19.73 8.75 -21.01
N HIS A 348 19.49 9.33 -19.83
CA HIS A 348 18.95 10.68 -19.69
C HIS A 348 19.95 11.67 -19.09
N SER A 349 21.18 11.26 -18.80
CA SER A 349 22.20 12.07 -18.11
C SER A 349 22.49 13.41 -18.79
N ALA A 350 22.41 13.48 -20.11
CA ALA A 350 22.61 14.72 -20.86
C ALA A 350 21.44 15.73 -20.73
N LYS A 351 20.26 15.31 -20.27
CA LYS A 351 19.06 16.16 -20.20
C LYS A 351 18.98 16.95 -18.89
N HIS A 352 19.49 16.40 -17.79
CA HIS A 352 19.41 17.00 -16.46
C HIS A 352 20.65 16.67 -15.63
N GLU A 353 21.29 17.71 -15.08
CA GLU A 353 22.45 17.61 -14.19
C GLU A 353 22.22 16.67 -13.00
N ASN A 354 21.02 16.69 -12.42
CA ASN A 354 20.70 15.84 -11.28
C ASN A 354 20.79 14.34 -11.62
N TYR A 355 20.54 13.93 -12.86
CA TYR A 355 20.63 12.53 -13.25
C TYR A 355 22.08 12.03 -13.28
N SER A 356 22.99 12.86 -13.81
CA SER A 356 24.41 12.55 -13.80
C SER A 356 25.00 12.62 -12.40
N HIS A 357 24.55 13.58 -11.57
CA HIS A 357 24.94 13.66 -10.16
C HIS A 357 24.59 12.38 -9.39
N VAL A 358 23.32 11.95 -9.41
CA VAL A 358 22.88 10.73 -8.70
C VAL A 358 23.63 9.49 -9.20
N LEU A 359 23.81 9.35 -10.52
CA LEU A 359 24.54 8.22 -11.10
C LEU A 359 26.01 8.21 -10.65
N ASN A 360 26.68 9.37 -10.70
CA ASN A 360 28.08 9.50 -10.29
C ASN A 360 28.28 9.18 -8.81
N THR A 361 27.41 9.68 -7.93
CA THR A 361 27.49 9.39 -6.49
C THR A 361 27.38 7.88 -6.24
N ILE A 362 26.42 7.21 -6.85
CA ILE A 362 26.22 5.76 -6.68
C ILE A 362 27.42 4.97 -7.23
N LEU A 363 27.94 5.34 -8.41
CA LEU A 363 29.11 4.67 -9.01
C LEU A 363 30.39 4.86 -8.19
N LYS A 364 30.54 5.97 -7.47
CA LYS A 364 31.72 6.24 -6.63
C LYS A 364 31.67 5.49 -5.31
N ASP A 365 30.51 5.48 -4.66
CA ASP A 365 30.40 5.03 -3.26
C ASP A 365 30.14 3.54 -3.11
N GLU A 366 29.54 2.88 -4.11
CA GLU A 366 29.20 1.46 -4.06
C GLU A 366 29.93 0.66 -5.14
N ARG A 367 30.35 -0.57 -4.83
CA ARG A 367 30.90 -1.51 -5.84
C ARG A 367 29.78 -2.29 -6.50
N LEU A 368 29.43 -1.90 -7.71
CA LEU A 368 28.35 -2.52 -8.48
C LEU A 368 28.81 -3.79 -9.22
N PRO A 369 27.92 -4.79 -9.40
CA PRO A 369 28.18 -5.94 -10.27
C PRO A 369 28.45 -5.53 -11.72
N SER A 370 29.38 -6.22 -12.38
CA SER A 370 29.76 -5.99 -13.79
C SER A 370 28.56 -5.95 -14.75
N THR A 371 27.52 -6.75 -14.53
CA THR A 371 26.30 -6.72 -15.36
C THR A 371 25.62 -5.36 -15.36
N ILE A 372 25.53 -4.69 -14.21
CA ILE A 372 24.94 -3.36 -14.09
C ILE A 372 25.84 -2.32 -14.74
N VAL A 373 27.14 -2.40 -14.44
CA VAL A 373 28.15 -1.47 -14.96
C VAL A 373 28.22 -1.53 -16.49
N ASN A 374 28.24 -2.73 -17.08
CA ASN A 374 28.23 -2.92 -18.53
C ASN A 374 26.97 -2.32 -19.18
N GLY A 375 25.80 -2.50 -18.54
CA GLY A 375 24.55 -1.88 -18.99
C GLY A 375 24.61 -0.34 -18.96
N VAL A 376 25.18 0.24 -17.91
CA VAL A 376 25.41 1.69 -17.79
C VAL A 376 26.40 2.16 -18.86
N CYS A 377 27.54 1.48 -19.03
CA CYS A 377 28.53 1.79 -20.07
C CYS A 377 27.88 1.80 -21.46
N SER A 378 27.15 0.73 -21.82
CA SER A 378 26.42 0.67 -23.09
C SER A 378 25.46 1.84 -23.26
N ALA A 379 24.67 2.17 -22.23
CA ALA A 379 23.71 3.25 -22.29
C ALA A 379 24.35 4.65 -22.48
N VAL A 380 25.50 4.89 -21.85
CA VAL A 380 26.27 6.13 -22.02
C VAL A 380 26.86 6.22 -23.44
N LEU A 381 27.38 5.11 -23.97
CA LEU A 381 27.91 5.04 -25.33
C LEU A 381 26.80 5.25 -26.37
N ASP A 382 25.64 4.63 -26.17
CA ASP A 382 24.47 4.79 -27.05
C ASP A 382 23.95 6.23 -27.04
N LEU A 383 23.91 6.87 -25.87
CA LEU A 383 23.56 8.28 -25.74
C LEU A 383 24.52 9.18 -26.52
N TYR A 384 25.83 8.90 -26.43
CA TYR A 384 26.83 9.64 -27.19
C TYR A 384 26.64 9.47 -28.70
N LEU A 385 26.45 8.24 -29.18
CA LEU A 385 26.23 7.97 -30.60
C LEU A 385 25.00 8.68 -31.13
N ALA A 386 23.91 8.71 -30.35
CA ALA A 386 22.69 9.45 -30.70
C ALA A 386 22.95 10.96 -30.82
N GLN A 387 23.65 11.57 -29.87
CA GLN A 387 24.02 13.00 -29.95
C GLN A 387 24.87 13.31 -31.19
N ARG A 388 25.77 12.38 -31.57
CA ARG A 388 26.64 12.56 -32.73
C ARG A 388 25.93 12.40 -34.07
N GLN A 389 24.85 11.62 -34.10
CA GLN A 389 23.98 11.54 -35.27
C GLN A 389 23.15 12.82 -35.45
N GLU A 390 22.81 13.51 -34.37
CA GLU A 390 22.08 14.79 -34.42
C GLU A 390 23.01 15.97 -34.77
N ASP A 391 24.21 16.03 -34.19
CA ASP A 391 25.22 17.06 -34.48
C ASP A 391 26.65 16.48 -34.50
N GLU A 392 27.22 16.36 -35.71
CA GLU A 392 28.58 15.86 -35.95
C GLU A 392 29.67 16.80 -35.39
N THR A 393 29.35 18.00 -34.94
CA THR A 393 30.31 18.99 -34.45
C THR A 393 30.16 19.36 -32.98
N ALA A 394 29.03 19.03 -32.35
CA ALA A 394 28.78 19.30 -30.94
C ALA A 394 29.88 18.76 -30.01
N GLU A 395 30.23 19.55 -29.00
CA GLU A 395 31.10 19.10 -27.91
C GLU A 395 30.41 18.03 -27.08
N ILE A 396 31.20 17.14 -26.47
CA ILE A 396 30.66 16.08 -25.63
C ILE A 396 30.04 16.73 -24.40
N ASN A 397 28.79 16.38 -24.09
CA ASN A 397 28.10 16.89 -22.92
C ASN A 397 28.94 16.64 -21.65
N GLU A 398 29.18 17.71 -20.88
CA GLU A 398 30.02 17.68 -19.66
C GLU A 398 29.55 16.62 -18.65
N HIS A 399 28.24 16.43 -18.52
CA HIS A 399 27.66 15.41 -17.65
C HIS A 399 27.99 13.99 -18.12
N THR A 400 28.00 13.76 -19.43
CA THR A 400 28.38 12.47 -20.03
C THR A 400 29.86 12.19 -19.83
N LEU A 401 30.73 13.19 -20.02
CA LEU A 401 32.16 13.10 -19.71
C LEU A 401 32.41 12.80 -18.24
N SER A 402 31.69 13.46 -17.33
CA SER A 402 31.80 13.21 -15.90
C SER A 402 31.53 11.74 -15.54
N ILE A 403 30.48 11.15 -16.11
CA ILE A 403 30.15 9.72 -15.90
C ILE A 403 31.25 8.81 -16.46
N LEU A 404 31.76 9.10 -17.66
CA LEU A 404 32.84 8.33 -18.27
C LEU A 404 34.12 8.36 -17.44
N ASN A 405 34.45 9.51 -16.84
CA ASN A 405 35.60 9.62 -15.95
C ASN A 405 35.43 8.75 -14.71
N VAL A 406 34.23 8.73 -14.10
CA VAL A 406 33.95 7.85 -12.95
C VAL A 406 34.06 6.37 -13.34
N LEU A 407 33.54 5.99 -14.51
CA LEU A 407 33.66 4.62 -15.04
C LEU A 407 35.12 4.26 -15.34
N HIS A 408 35.92 5.20 -15.85
CA HIS A 408 37.34 5.01 -16.09
C HIS A 408 38.13 4.77 -14.79
N GLU A 409 37.89 5.59 -13.78
CA GLU A 409 38.58 5.52 -12.49
C GLU A 409 38.20 4.26 -11.69
N ASN A 410 36.91 3.94 -11.62
CA ASN A 410 36.40 2.91 -10.71
C ASN A 410 36.08 1.56 -11.39
N TYR A 411 35.80 1.55 -12.70
CA TYR A 411 35.25 0.40 -13.43
C TYR A 411 35.95 0.12 -14.77
N SER A 412 37.24 0.42 -14.86
CA SER A 412 38.01 0.31 -16.09
C SER A 412 37.88 -1.00 -16.88
N LYS A 413 37.85 -2.16 -16.22
CA LYS A 413 37.73 -3.47 -16.89
C LYS A 413 36.38 -3.64 -17.58
N ASP A 414 35.31 -3.23 -16.90
CA ASP A 414 33.94 -3.30 -17.40
C ASP A 414 33.72 -2.28 -18.54
N LEU A 415 34.36 -1.10 -18.42
CA LEU A 415 34.41 -0.11 -19.49
C LEU A 415 35.13 -0.65 -20.74
N ASP A 416 36.32 -1.25 -20.59
CA ASP A 416 37.05 -1.88 -21.70
C ASP A 416 36.22 -2.96 -22.40
N ALA A 417 35.61 -3.86 -21.63
CA ALA A 417 34.76 -4.91 -22.18
C ALA A 417 33.58 -4.32 -22.97
N SER A 418 32.90 -3.31 -22.42
CA SER A 418 31.76 -2.66 -23.07
C SER A 418 32.16 -1.91 -24.36
N LEU A 419 33.33 -1.26 -24.37
CA LEU A 419 33.88 -0.61 -25.56
C LEU A 419 34.22 -1.63 -26.65
N GLN A 420 34.82 -2.76 -26.28
CA GLN A 420 35.13 -3.84 -27.21
C GLN A 420 33.86 -4.41 -27.85
N THR A 421 32.86 -4.77 -27.04
CA THR A 421 31.58 -5.28 -27.56
C THR A 421 30.94 -4.31 -28.54
N LYS A 422 30.88 -3.02 -28.22
CA LYS A 422 30.32 -2.01 -29.14
C LYS A 422 31.15 -1.81 -30.42
N LEU A 423 32.47 -1.95 -30.36
CA LEU A 423 33.34 -1.87 -31.54
C LEU A 423 33.19 -3.10 -32.45
N GLU A 424 32.97 -4.28 -31.87
CA GLU A 424 32.68 -5.53 -32.58
C GLU A 424 31.29 -5.46 -33.24
N ASP A 425 30.25 -5.10 -32.49
CA ASP A 425 28.88 -4.94 -33.00
C ASP A 425 28.82 -3.96 -34.18
N ALA A 426 29.47 -2.80 -34.05
CA ALA A 426 29.50 -1.78 -35.11
C ALA A 426 30.24 -2.24 -36.39
N LYS A 427 31.10 -3.25 -36.27
CA LYS A 427 31.82 -3.85 -37.40
C LYS A 427 30.95 -4.91 -38.10
N GLU A 428 30.21 -5.72 -37.33
CA GLU A 428 29.32 -6.76 -37.86
C GLU A 428 28.08 -6.19 -38.57
N GLU A 429 27.49 -5.12 -38.05
CA GLU A 429 26.26 -4.52 -38.63
C GLU A 429 26.49 -3.67 -39.90
N GLN A 430 27.69 -3.66 -40.49
CA GLN A 430 28.07 -2.82 -41.65
C GLN A 430 27.84 -1.29 -41.47
N HIS A 431 27.62 -0.83 -40.24
CA HIS A 431 27.48 0.58 -39.90
C HIS A 431 28.85 1.30 -39.83
N THR A 432 29.51 1.43 -40.98
CA THR A 432 30.82 2.10 -41.14
C THR A 432 30.88 3.50 -40.53
N LYS A 433 29.77 4.27 -40.58
CA LYS A 433 29.68 5.57 -39.92
C LYS A 433 29.68 5.47 -38.40
N THR A 434 28.86 4.60 -37.81
CA THR A 434 28.79 4.38 -36.36
C THR A 434 30.14 3.92 -35.81
N HIS A 435 30.82 3.01 -36.53
CA HIS A 435 32.16 2.56 -36.18
C HIS A 435 33.18 3.71 -36.18
N SER A 436 33.16 4.58 -37.20
CA SER A 436 34.05 5.74 -37.27
C SER A 436 33.79 6.77 -36.16
N HIS A 437 32.52 7.01 -35.80
CA HIS A 437 32.14 7.93 -34.73
C HIS A 437 32.54 7.40 -33.35
N LEU A 438 32.31 6.11 -33.10
CA LEU A 438 32.75 5.43 -31.88
C LEU A 438 34.27 5.46 -31.76
N TYR A 439 34.99 5.14 -32.85
CA TYR A 439 36.45 5.17 -32.84
C TYR A 439 37.01 6.57 -32.58
N ALA A 440 36.48 7.60 -33.24
CA ALA A 440 36.88 8.99 -33.04
C ALA A 440 36.59 9.48 -31.60
N PHE A 441 35.47 9.05 -31.02
CA PHE A 441 35.12 9.33 -29.63
C PHE A 441 36.09 8.73 -28.65
N ILE A 442 36.32 7.41 -28.73
CA ILE A 442 37.20 6.71 -27.79
C ILE A 442 38.62 7.28 -27.94
N ALA A 443 39.08 7.53 -29.17
CA ALA A 443 40.38 8.15 -29.42
C ALA A 443 40.49 9.58 -28.86
N LYS A 444 39.40 10.35 -28.80
CA LYS A 444 39.39 11.72 -28.24
C LYS A 444 39.31 11.73 -26.72
N VAL A 445 38.41 10.93 -26.14
CA VAL A 445 38.14 10.89 -24.68
C VAL A 445 39.24 10.15 -23.95
N PHE A 446 39.75 9.07 -24.53
CA PHE A 446 40.71 8.18 -23.89
C PHE A 446 42.12 8.28 -24.48
N ASN A 447 42.43 9.39 -25.18
CA ASN A 447 43.75 9.64 -25.76
C ASN A 447 44.84 9.55 -24.69
N GLY A 448 45.89 8.76 -24.93
CA GLY A 448 46.99 8.58 -23.98
C GLY A 448 46.62 7.77 -22.74
N THR A 449 45.44 7.13 -22.72
CA THR A 449 45.02 6.21 -21.65
C THR A 449 45.02 4.77 -22.16
N ARG A 450 44.94 3.81 -21.24
CA ARG A 450 44.84 2.38 -21.56
C ARG A 450 43.60 1.99 -22.38
N HIS A 451 42.59 2.87 -22.47
CA HIS A 451 41.36 2.62 -23.23
C HIS A 451 41.43 3.15 -24.67
N GLN A 452 42.56 3.76 -25.07
CA GLN A 452 42.74 4.25 -26.43
C GLN A 452 42.54 3.11 -27.44
N PRO A 453 41.71 3.28 -28.48
CA PRO A 453 41.46 2.23 -29.45
C PRO A 453 42.62 2.19 -30.45
N LEU A 454 43.04 1.00 -30.89
CA LEU A 454 44.08 0.84 -31.92
C LEU A 454 43.42 0.48 -33.27
N LYS A 455 43.60 1.31 -34.31
CA LYS A 455 42.96 1.10 -35.64
C LYS A 455 43.29 -0.27 -36.23
N GLU A 456 44.52 -0.72 -36.02
CA GLU A 456 45.08 -1.92 -36.63
C GLU A 456 44.58 -3.21 -35.99
N SER A 457 44.30 -3.19 -34.68
CA SER A 457 43.78 -4.34 -33.95
C SER A 457 42.28 -4.27 -33.66
N ASN A 458 41.65 -3.10 -33.84
CA ASN A 458 40.25 -2.83 -33.53
C ASN A 458 39.85 -3.17 -32.07
N THR A 459 40.81 -3.08 -31.15
CA THR A 459 40.61 -3.31 -29.71
C THR A 459 41.23 -2.15 -28.91
N THR A 460 40.95 -2.07 -27.60
CA THR A 460 41.57 -1.06 -26.73
C THR A 460 43.03 -1.43 -26.43
N LEU A 461 43.88 -0.43 -26.16
CA LEU A 461 45.31 -0.64 -25.87
C LEU A 461 45.53 -1.68 -24.76
N PHE A 462 44.73 -1.62 -23.68
CA PHE A 462 44.79 -2.60 -22.58
C PHE A 462 44.54 -4.03 -23.04
N LEU A 463 43.54 -4.24 -23.89
CA LEU A 463 43.19 -5.56 -24.40
C LEU A 463 44.20 -6.04 -25.44
N SER A 464 44.71 -5.15 -26.30
CA SER A 464 45.72 -5.49 -27.30
C SER A 464 47.06 -5.91 -26.66
N VAL A 465 47.51 -5.27 -25.57
CA VAL A 465 48.69 -5.71 -24.81
C VAL A 465 48.51 -7.09 -24.18
N ASN A 466 47.28 -7.43 -23.77
CA ASN A 466 46.96 -8.71 -23.12
C ASN A 466 46.38 -9.76 -24.10
N HIS A 467 46.43 -9.49 -25.40
CA HIS A 467 45.80 -10.33 -26.41
C HIS A 467 46.54 -11.68 -26.55
N PRO A 468 45.86 -12.82 -26.80
CA PRO A 468 46.52 -14.12 -26.96
C PRO A 468 47.45 -14.19 -28.19
N ASP A 469 47.13 -13.47 -29.27
CA ASP A 469 47.97 -13.34 -30.47
C ASP A 469 49.13 -12.37 -30.27
N ALA A 470 50.35 -12.83 -30.52
CA ALA A 470 51.57 -12.02 -30.43
C ALA A 470 51.60 -10.84 -31.40
N SER A 471 51.01 -10.99 -32.60
CA SER A 471 51.00 -9.94 -33.61
C SER A 471 50.21 -8.71 -33.16
N ILE A 472 49.07 -8.93 -32.49
CA ILE A 472 48.24 -7.88 -31.90
C ILE A 472 48.92 -7.23 -30.70
N ARG A 473 49.71 -8.00 -29.92
CA ARG A 473 50.53 -7.43 -28.84
C ARG A 473 51.67 -6.54 -29.33
N PHE A 474 52.21 -6.78 -30.52
CA PHE A 474 53.28 -5.94 -31.11
C PHE A 474 52.75 -4.63 -31.72
N ILE A 475 51.46 -4.59 -32.04
CA ILE A 475 50.76 -3.40 -32.55
C ILE A 475 50.44 -2.39 -31.42
N ALA A 476 50.36 -2.90 -30.18
CA ALA A 476 50.08 -2.12 -28.97
C ALA A 476 51.36 -1.62 -28.31
#